data_AF-A0A4Y4K155-F1
#
_entry.id   AF-A0A4Y4K155-F1
#
_cell.length_a   1.000
_cell.length_b   1.000
_cell.length_c   1.000
_cell.angle_alpha   90.00
_cell.angle_beta   90.00
_cell.angle_gamma   90.00
#
_symmetry.space_group_name_H-M   'P 1'
#
loop_
_entity.id
_entity.type
_entity.pdbx_description
1 polymer ?
#
loop_
_entity_poly.entity_id
_entity_poly.type
_entity_poly.pdbx_seq_one_letter_code
_entity_poly.pdbx_strand_id
1 'polypeptide(L)' 'MGTPITGGGALWVSECVITYDGVPTYSVSIMEFAHGQVVHETQYFADAFGAPEWRTALAEPMPGRNIPLSDWV' A
#
# COMPACT_ATOMS: atom_id res chain seq x y z
N MET A 1 12.69 6.55 -1.22
CA MET A 1 11.77 5.53 -1.75
C MET A 1 11.64 4.47 -0.68
N GLY A 2 10.45 4.20 -0.14
CA GLY A 2 10.27 3.21 0.92
C GLY A 2 10.68 1.82 0.46
N THR A 3 11.12 0.96 1.38
CA THR A 3 11.44 -0.43 1.07
C THR A 3 10.13 -1.21 0.87
N PRO A 4 9.85 -1.73 -0.33
CA PRO A 4 8.58 -2.40 -0.64
C PRO A 4 8.37 -3.70 0.15
N ILE A 5 9.42 -4.19 0.82
CA ILE A 5 9.37 -5.36 1.70
C ILE A 5 10.19 -5.02 2.94
N THR A 6 9.59 -5.22 4.11
CA THR A 6 10.24 -5.01 5.41
C THR A 6 9.82 -6.14 6.35
N GLY A 7 10.74 -6.70 7.12
CA GLY A 7 10.41 -7.83 8.00
C GLY A 7 11.61 -8.35 8.77
N GLY A 8 11.33 -9.24 9.71
CA GLY A 8 12.34 -9.87 10.56
C GLY A 8 11.81 -11.13 11.23
N GLY A 9 12.65 -12.17 11.28
CA GLY A 9 12.27 -13.46 11.84
C GLY A 9 11.07 -14.06 11.12
N ALA A 10 9.99 -14.30 11.87
CA ALA A 10 8.76 -14.93 11.40
C ALA A 10 7.72 -13.94 10.86
N LEU A 11 7.97 -12.63 10.85
CA LEU A 11 6.99 -11.63 10.40
C LEU A 11 7.54 -10.79 9.26
N TRP A 12 6.79 -10.72 8.16
CA TRP A 12 7.14 -9.99 6.96
C TRP A 12 5.97 -9.15 6.48
N VAL A 13 6.27 -7.94 6.03
CA VAL A 13 5.31 -7.00 5.45
C VAL A 13 5.77 -6.65 4.04
N SER A 14 4.86 -6.76 3.09
CA SER A 14 5.07 -6.31 1.71
C SER A 14 4.03 -5.26 1.33
N GLU A 15 4.50 -4.21 0.69
CA GLU A 15 3.68 -3.15 0.09
C GLU A 15 3.72 -3.34 -1.43
N CYS A 16 2.55 -3.46 -2.05
CA CYS A 16 2.45 -3.58 -3.51
C CYS A 16 1.24 -2.83 -4.07
N VAL A 17 1.31 -2.57 -5.37
CA VAL A 17 0.19 -2.00 -6.14
C VAL A 17 -0.29 -3.09 -7.08
N ILE A 18 -1.56 -3.46 -6.95
CA ILE A 18 -2.22 -4.44 -7.81
C ILE A 18 -3.16 -3.68 -8.73
N THR A 19 -3.13 -3.97 -10.02
CA THR A 19 -3.98 -3.28 -11.01
C THR A 19 -5.06 -4.24 -11.51
N TYR A 20 -6.31 -3.89 -11.28
CA TYR A 20 -7.47 -4.58 -11.84
C TYR A 20 -8.19 -3.62 -12.81
N ASP A 21 -8.45 -4.06 -14.04
CA ASP A 21 -9.13 -3.26 -15.07
C ASP A 21 -8.53 -1.85 -15.30
N GLY A 22 -7.22 -1.70 -15.06
CA GLY A 22 -6.51 -0.42 -15.17
C GLY A 22 -6.58 0.48 -13.92
N VAL A 23 -7.32 0.08 -12.89
CA VAL A 23 -7.45 0.80 -11.61
C VAL A 23 -6.44 0.26 -10.60
N PRO A 24 -5.54 1.10 -10.05
CA PRO A 24 -4.56 0.65 -9.05
C PRO A 24 -5.19 0.55 -7.66
N THR A 25 -5.02 -0.61 -7.03
CA THR A 25 -5.33 -0.88 -5.62
C THR A 25 -4.02 -0.98 -4.83
N TYR A 26 -3.91 -0.22 -3.74
CA TYR A 26 -2.75 -0.29 -2.86
C TYR A 26 -2.99 -1.37 -1.82
N SER A 27 -2.07 -2.33 -1.75
CA SER A 27 -2.19 -3.46 -0.85
C SER A 27 -0.99 -3.57 0.08
N VAL A 28 -1.28 -3.98 1.31
CA VAL A 28 -0.29 -4.38 2.29
C VAL A 28 -0.57 -5.82 2.66
N SER A 29 0.40 -6.71 2.45
CA SER A 29 0.34 -8.10 2.90
C SER A 29 1.25 -8.27 4.12
N ILE A 30 0.68 -8.81 5.19
CA ILE A 30 1.38 -9.15 6.43
C ILE A 30 1.39 -10.67 6.51
N MET A 31 2.58 -11.26 6.43
CA MET A 31 2.79 -12.71 6.39
C MET A 31 3.53 -13.17 7.65
N GLU A 32 2.96 -14.17 8.31
CA GLU A 32 3.60 -14.89 9.42
C GLU A 32 4.14 -16.23 8.93
N PHE A 33 5.38 -16.54 9.29
CA PHE A 33 6.09 -17.74 8.85
C PHE A 33 6.37 -18.69 10.01
N ALA A 34 6.22 -19.98 9.78
CA ALA A 34 6.77 -21.03 10.63
C ALA A 34 7.50 -22.06 9.77
N HIS A 35 8.68 -22.49 10.20
CA HIS A 35 9.51 -23.46 9.45
C HIS A 35 9.77 -23.07 7.99
N GLY A 36 9.87 -21.77 7.69
CA GLY A 36 10.08 -21.25 6.34
C GLY A 36 8.85 -21.22 5.44
N GLN A 37 7.65 -21.48 5.97
CA GLN A 37 6.39 -21.44 5.22
C GLN A 37 5.43 -20.40 5.82
N VAL A 38 4.63 -19.75 4.98
CA VAL A 38 3.56 -18.85 5.44
C VAL A 38 2.49 -19.67 6.14
N VAL A 39 2.18 -19.33 7.39
CA VAL A 39 1.13 -19.98 8.19
C VAL A 39 -0.07 -19.08 8.40
N HIS A 40 0.09 -17.76 8.28
CA HIS A 40 -0.98 -16.79 8.35
C HIS A 40 -0.67 -15.60 7.46
N GLU A 41 -1.68 -15.10 6.76
CA GLU A 41 -1.56 -13.90 5.94
C GLU A 41 -2.79 -13.02 6.17
N THR A 42 -2.55 -11.74 6.47
CA THR A 42 -3.58 -10.70 6.47
C THR A 42 -3.27 -9.69 5.39
N GLN A 43 -4.22 -9.48 4.48
CA GLN A 43 -4.09 -8.52 3.40
C GLN A 43 -5.07 -7.36 3.59
N TYR A 44 -4.54 -6.14 3.45
CA TYR A 44 -5.31 -4.92 3.40
C TYR A 44 -5.30 -4.38 1.97
N PHE A 45 -6.45 -3.93 1.50
CA PHE A 45 -6.63 -3.31 0.18
C PHE A 45 -7.26 -1.93 0.37
N ALA A 46 -6.69 -0.92 -0.27
CA ALA A 46 -7.16 0.45 -0.18
C ALA A 46 -7.02 1.19 -1.51
N ASP A 47 -7.99 2.05 -1.77
CA ASP A 47 -7.97 2.95 -2.92
C ASP A 47 -7.01 4.13 -2.70
N ALA A 48 -6.62 4.76 -3.80
CA ALA A 48 -5.85 5.99 -3.75
C ALA A 48 -6.71 7.15 -3.19
N PHE A 49 -6.14 7.98 -2.32
CA PHE A 49 -6.83 9.19 -1.85
C PHE A 49 -5.89 10.39 -1.79
N GLY A 50 -6.38 11.55 -2.21
CA GLY A 50 -5.61 12.79 -2.20
C GLY A 50 -5.38 13.30 -0.77
N ALA A 51 -4.39 14.19 -0.60
CA ALA A 51 -4.27 14.92 0.66
C ALA A 51 -5.49 15.85 0.81
N PRO A 52 -6.25 15.77 1.92
CA PRO A 52 -7.42 16.63 2.15
C PRO A 52 -7.02 18.11 2.22
N GLU A 53 -7.93 19.00 1.79
CA GLU A 53 -7.69 20.43 1.54
C GLU A 53 -6.95 21.14 2.67
N TRP A 54 -7.34 20.86 3.91
CA TRP A 54 -6.78 21.51 5.10
C TRP A 54 -5.29 21.23 5.33
N ARG A 55 -4.72 20.19 4.71
CA ARG A 55 -3.28 19.87 4.78
C ARG A 55 -2.59 19.77 3.43
N THR A 56 -3.26 20.08 2.32
CA THR A 56 -2.66 19.95 0.98
C THR A 56 -1.39 20.78 0.84
N ALA A 57 -1.35 21.99 1.40
CA ALA A 57 -0.17 22.86 1.38
C ALA A 57 1.02 22.35 2.21
N LEU A 58 0.81 21.34 3.07
CA LEU A 58 1.85 20.73 3.92
C LEU A 58 2.30 19.36 3.39
N ALA A 59 1.67 18.86 2.33
CA ALA A 59 1.95 17.55 1.77
C ALA A 59 2.80 17.67 0.51
N GLU A 60 3.83 16.84 0.41
CA GLU A 60 4.57 16.63 -0.83
C GLU A 60 4.02 15.39 -1.55
N PRO A 61 3.69 15.47 -2.85
CA PRO A 61 3.25 14.30 -3.62
C PRO A 61 4.34 13.24 -3.69
N MET A 62 3.96 11.98 -3.48
CA MET A 62 4.88 10.86 -3.66
C MET A 62 5.17 10.63 -5.15
N PRO A 63 6.45 10.55 -5.55
CA PRO A 63 6.81 10.24 -6.93
C PRO A 63 6.20 8.92 -7.41
N GLY A 64 5.62 8.91 -8.61
CA GLY A 64 5.04 7.70 -9.23
C GLY A 64 3.63 7.34 -8.74
N ARG A 65 3.07 8.08 -7.77
CA ARG A 65 1.70 7.88 -7.29
C ARG A 65 0.78 8.92 -7.93
N ASN A 66 0.16 8.55 -9.06
CA ASN A 66 -0.87 9.39 -9.67
C ASN A 66 -2.20 9.09 -8.98
N ILE A 67 -2.66 10.01 -8.14
CA ILE A 67 -3.97 9.93 -7.49
C ILE A 67 -4.92 10.79 -8.33
N PRO A 68 -5.77 10.18 -9.17
CA PRO A 68 -6.75 10.96 -9.91
C PRO A 68 -7.64 11.70 -8.92
N LEU A 69 -7.81 13.01 -9.15
CA LEU A 69 -8.64 13.90 -8.33
C LEU A 69 -10.14 13.55 -8.40
N SER A 70 -10.57 12.55 -9.17
CA SER A 70 -11.93 12.47 -9.72
C SER A 70 -12.95 11.64 -8.94
N ASP A 71 -12.61 10.89 -7.89
CA ASP A 71 -13.54 9.88 -7.35
C ASP A 71 -13.99 10.15 -5.90
N TRP A 72 -13.88 11.40 -5.45
CA TRP A 72 -14.44 11.85 -4.17
C TRP A 72 -15.67 12.74 -4.43
N VAL A 73 -16.80 12.08 -4.78
CA VAL A 73 -18.12 12.67 -5.11
C VAL A 73 -18.23 13.31 -6.49
#